data_AF-A0A7C7J078-F1
#
_entry.id   AF-A0A7C7J078-F1
#
_cell.length_a   1.000
_cell.length_b   1.000
_cell.length_c   1.000
_cell.angle_alpha   90.00
_cell.angle_beta   90.00
_cell.angle_gamma   90.00
#
_symmetry.space_group_name_H-M   'P 1'
#
loop_
_entity.id
_entity.type
_entity.pdbx_description
1 polymer ?
#
loop_
_entity_poly.entity_id
_entity_poly.type
_entity_poly.pdbx_seq_one_letter_code
_entity_poly.pdbx_strand_id
1 'polypeptide(L)'
;MDLFSHSWLPFIYLYGLGGFLFVFGIIITLKAGSFDLRRYSHKKWMWVLVFGFVWYLAMHFLMTLAALDMISVYAVPIILLLLAVVFIIVTVILRKK
;
A
#
# COMPACT_ATOMS: atom_id res chain seq x y z
N MET A 1 -19.61 13.58 -18.33
CA MET A 1 -18.24 13.15 -17.96
C MET A 1 -18.25 11.64 -17.95
N ASP A 2 -17.27 11.01 -18.60
CA ASP A 2 -17.20 9.54 -18.63
C ASP A 2 -16.80 8.97 -17.26
N LEU A 3 -17.28 7.76 -16.94
CA LEU A 3 -17.02 7.08 -15.67
C LEU A 3 -15.52 6.90 -15.43
N PHE A 4 -14.77 6.65 -16.50
CA PHE A 4 -13.32 6.56 -16.47
C PHE A 4 -12.67 7.86 -15.98
N SER A 5 -13.02 8.98 -16.59
CA SER A 5 -12.42 10.29 -16.26
C SER A 5 -12.74 10.75 -14.85
N HIS A 6 -13.90 10.38 -14.30
CA HIS A 6 -14.31 10.77 -12.96
C HIS A 6 -13.71 9.86 -11.86
N SER A 7 -13.71 8.54 -12.06
CA SER A 7 -13.38 7.59 -10.98
C SER A 7 -12.00 6.95 -11.16
N TRP A 8 -11.64 6.54 -12.38
CA TRP A 8 -10.43 5.75 -12.64
C TRP A 8 -9.21 6.61 -12.94
N LEU A 9 -9.38 7.68 -13.72
CA LEU A 9 -8.28 8.57 -14.09
C LEU A 9 -7.61 9.23 -12.86
N PRO A 10 -8.35 9.76 -11.86
CA PRO A 10 -7.72 10.31 -10.66
C PRO A 10 -7.01 9.23 -9.83
N PHE A 11 -7.58 8.03 -9.73
CA PHE A 11 -6.96 6.90 -9.03
C PHE A 11 -5.64 6.48 -9.69
N ILE A 12 -5.64 6.30 -11.01
CA ILE A 12 -4.43 5.95 -11.78
C ILE A 12 -3.39 7.06 -11.69
N TYR A 13 -3.80 8.32 -11.75
CA TYR A 13 -2.87 9.43 -11.58
C TYR A 13 -2.22 9.41 -10.19
N LEU A 14 -3.02 9.36 -9.12
CA LEU A 14 -2.51 9.43 -7.75
C LEU A 14 -1.64 8.21 -7.39
N TYR A 15 -2.09 7.00 -7.71
CA TYR A 15 -1.41 5.77 -7.30
C TYR A 15 -0.42 5.25 -8.34
N GLY A 16 -0.61 5.56 -9.62
CA GLY A 16 0.35 5.25 -10.68
C GLY A 16 1.54 6.20 -10.64
N LEU A 17 1.31 7.52 -10.79
CA LEU A 17 2.39 8.50 -10.71
C LEU A 17 2.96 8.58 -9.28
N GLY A 18 2.10 8.61 -8.27
CA GLY A 18 2.55 8.61 -6.87
C GLY A 18 3.29 7.32 -6.49
N GLY A 19 2.86 6.17 -6.99
CA GLY A 19 3.57 4.90 -6.81
C GLY A 19 4.93 4.88 -7.50
N PHE A 20 5.01 5.43 -8.72
CA PHE A 20 6.27 5.61 -9.42
C PHE A 20 7.24 6.49 -8.60
N LEU A 21 6.79 7.65 -8.16
CA LEU A 21 7.61 8.56 -7.33
C LEU A 21 7.99 7.92 -5.99
N PHE A 22 7.09 7.16 -5.37
CA PHE A 22 7.36 6.42 -4.14
C PHE A 22 8.50 5.42 -4.34
N VAL A 23 8.46 4.59 -5.39
CA VAL A 23 9.53 3.62 -5.70
C VAL A 23 10.85 4.32 -5.96
N PHE A 24 10.86 5.42 -6.72
CA PHE A 24 12.07 6.22 -6.93
C PHE A 24 12.61 6.80 -5.61
N GLY A 25 11.75 7.30 -4.75
CA GLY A 25 12.10 7.75 -3.40
C GLY A 25 12.79 6.65 -2.59
N ILE A 26 12.22 5.44 -2.58
CA ILE A 26 12.84 4.27 -1.93
C ILE A 26 14.22 3.98 -2.51
N ILE A 27 14.37 3.94 -3.84
CA ILE A 27 15.66 3.68 -4.51
C ILE A 27 16.71 4.71 -4.10
N ILE A 28 16.35 6.00 -4.09
CA ILE A 28 17.26 7.09 -3.71
C ILE A 28 17.65 6.95 -2.23
N THR A 29 16.68 6.73 -1.34
CA THR A 29 16.91 6.55 0.10
C THR A 29 17.83 5.36 0.40
N LEU A 30 17.70 4.26 -0.35
CA LEU A 30 18.60 3.11 -0.27
C LEU A 30 20.02 3.44 -0.76
N LYS A 31 20.14 4.09 -1.93
CA LYS A 31 21.44 4.48 -2.52
C LYS A 31 22.19 5.53 -1.70
N ALA A 32 21.47 6.44 -1.05
CA ALA A 32 22.05 7.46 -0.18
C ALA A 32 22.60 6.88 1.15
N GLY A 33 22.38 5.58 1.44
CA GLY A 33 22.83 4.94 2.67
C GLY A 33 22.02 5.30 3.91
N SER A 34 21.04 6.20 3.80
CA SER A 34 20.12 6.56 4.89
C SER A 34 19.33 5.35 5.39
N PHE A 35 19.16 4.33 4.54
CA PHE A 35 18.37 3.15 4.85
C PHE A 35 19.12 1.85 4.55
N ASP A 36 19.97 1.44 5.49
CA ASP A 36 20.75 0.21 5.37
C ASP A 36 19.91 -1.07 5.60
N LEU A 37 19.60 -1.81 4.53
CA LEU A 37 18.90 -3.10 4.60
C LEU A 37 19.73 -4.21 5.26
N ARG A 38 20.99 -4.00 5.62
CA ARG A 38 21.73 -4.97 6.45
C ARG A 38 21.27 -4.93 7.90
N ARG A 39 20.76 -3.78 8.37
CA ARG A 39 20.27 -3.62 9.74
C ARG A 39 18.84 -4.12 9.86
N TYR A 40 18.59 -5.00 10.84
CA TYR A 40 17.25 -5.56 11.09
C TYR A 40 16.19 -4.48 11.37
N SER A 41 16.55 -3.44 12.15
CA SER A 41 15.65 -2.33 12.46
C SER A 41 15.18 -1.61 11.20
N HIS A 42 16.10 -1.29 10.29
CA HIS A 42 15.77 -0.64 9.02
C HIS A 42 14.92 -1.56 8.14
N LYS A 43 15.29 -2.84 7.98
CA LYS A 43 14.43 -3.81 7.26
C LYS A 43 12.99 -3.82 7.75
N LYS A 44 12.77 -3.79 9.07
CA LYS A 44 11.43 -3.69 9.66
C LYS A 44 10.69 -2.41 9.25
N TRP A 45 11.36 -1.26 9.29
CA TRP A 45 10.75 0.01 8.87
C TRP A 45 10.45 0.05 7.36
N MET A 46 11.27 -0.57 6.51
CA MET A 46 10.98 -0.67 5.07
C MET A 46 9.74 -1.53 4.84
N TRP A 47 9.66 -2.65 5.54
CA TRP A 47 8.51 -3.53 5.48
C TRP A 47 7.21 -2.82 5.90
N VAL A 48 7.24 -2.06 7.00
CA VAL A 48 6.11 -1.23 7.45
C VAL A 48 5.75 -0.15 6.43
N LEU A 49 6.75 0.53 5.86
CA LEU A 49 6.54 1.61 4.88
C LEU A 49 5.89 1.08 3.59
N VAL A 50 6.40 -0.03 3.04
CA VAL A 50 5.84 -0.67 1.84
C VAL A 50 4.43 -1.17 2.13
N PHE A 51 4.19 -1.82 3.28
CA PHE A 51 2.86 -2.24 3.67
C PHE A 51 1.89 -1.07 3.79
N GLY A 52 2.30 0.03 4.45
CA GLY A 52 1.46 1.22 4.60
C GLY A 52 1.02 1.79 3.25
N PHE A 53 1.93 1.85 2.27
CA PHE A 53 1.60 2.27 0.91
C PHE A 53 0.57 1.33 0.25
N VAL A 54 0.82 0.01 0.28
CA VAL A 54 -0.08 -0.99 -0.33
C VAL A 54 -1.46 -0.99 0.34
N TRP A 55 -1.50 -0.89 1.68
CA TRP A 55 -2.75 -0.86 2.44
C TRP A 55 -3.57 0.40 2.12
N TYR A 56 -2.92 1.56 2.01
CA TYR A 56 -3.59 2.81 1.67
C TYR A 56 -4.13 2.84 0.23
N LEU A 57 -3.36 2.28 -0.72
CA LEU A 57 -3.80 2.06 -2.10
C LEU A 57 -5.00 1.12 -2.16
N ALA A 58 -4.94 -0.02 -1.44
CA ALA A 58 -6.03 -0.98 -1.37
C ALA A 58 -7.31 -0.33 -0.80
N MET A 59 -7.19 0.51 0.23
CA MET A 59 -8.34 1.24 0.79
C MET A 59 -9.03 2.10 -0.27
N HIS A 60 -8.28 2.89 -1.04
CA HIS A 60 -8.86 3.72 -2.10
C HIS A 60 -9.46 2.88 -3.21
N PHE A 61 -8.79 1.80 -3.61
CA PHE A 61 -9.30 0.91 -4.64
C PHE A 61 -10.63 0.27 -4.23
N LEU A 62 -10.69 -0.28 -3.02
CA LEU A 62 -11.90 -0.90 -2.48
C LEU A 62 -13.04 0.11 -2.31
N MET A 63 -12.75 1.33 -1.83
CA MET A 63 -13.76 2.39 -1.74
C MET A 63 -14.29 2.80 -3.11
N THR A 64 -13.42 2.87 -4.14
CA THR A 64 -13.87 3.12 -5.53
C THR A 64 -14.77 1.99 -6.03
N LEU A 65 -14.40 0.72 -5.79
CA LEU A 65 -15.25 -0.41 -6.16
C LEU A 65 -16.62 -0.37 -5.45
N ALA A 66 -16.63 -0.01 -4.16
CA ALA A 66 -17.86 0.11 -3.39
C ALA A 66 -18.73 1.26 -3.90
N ALA A 67 -18.14 2.40 -4.24
CA ALA A 67 -18.85 3.54 -4.83
C ALA A 67 -19.42 3.26 -6.23
N LEU A 68 -18.85 2.27 -6.94
CA LEU A 68 -19.34 1.78 -8.22
C LEU A 68 -20.35 0.62 -8.08
N ASP A 69 -20.83 0.33 -6.87
CA ASP A 69 -21.72 -0.79 -6.53
C ASP A 69 -21.19 -2.18 -6.95
N MET A 70 -19.88 -2.31 -7.16
CA MET A 70 -19.24 -3.59 -7.53
C MET A 70 -19.04 -4.50 -6.31
N ILE A 71 -18.89 -3.91 -5.12
CA ILE A 71 -18.77 -4.63 -3.85
C ILE A 71 -19.62 -3.95 -2.79
N SER A 72 -20.00 -4.70 -1.75
CA SER A 72 -20.64 -4.11 -0.58
C SER A 72 -19.69 -3.17 0.15
N VAL A 73 -20.18 -2.01 0.60
CA VAL A 73 -19.43 -1.06 1.46
C VAL A 73 -18.89 -1.76 2.72
N TYR A 74 -19.61 -2.76 3.25
CA TYR A 74 -19.16 -3.54 4.41
C TYR A 74 -17.96 -4.45 4.11
N ALA A 75 -17.73 -4.81 2.84
CA ALA A 75 -16.57 -5.61 2.44
C ALA A 75 -15.26 -4.84 2.59
N VAL A 76 -15.29 -3.50 2.45
CA VAL A 76 -14.10 -2.64 2.53
C VAL A 76 -13.37 -2.79 3.88
N PRO A 77 -13.99 -2.51 5.05
CA PRO A 77 -13.30 -2.65 6.32
C PRO A 77 -12.91 -4.10 6.62
N ILE A 78 -13.71 -5.09 6.20
CA ILE A 78 -13.39 -6.51 6.40
C ILE A 78 -12.08 -6.86 5.70
N ILE A 79 -11.95 -6.53 4.41
CA ILE A 79 -10.73 -6.82 3.62
C ILE A 79 -9.53 -6.07 4.20
N LEU A 80 -9.68 -4.80 4.58
CA LEU A 80 -8.59 -4.00 5.16
C LEU A 80 -8.10 -4.56 6.50
N LEU A 81 -9.01 -5.05 7.34
CA LEU A 81 -8.65 -5.72 8.59
C LEU A 81 -7.96 -7.05 8.33
N LEU A 82 -8.43 -7.85 7.37
CA LEU A 82 -7.76 -9.08 6.96
C LEU A 82 -6.34 -8.82 6.47
N LEU A 83 -6.12 -7.79 5.65
CA LEU A 83 -4.78 -7.39 5.21
C LEU A 83 -3.88 -6.99 6.39
N ALA A 84 -4.42 -6.28 7.38
CA ALA A 84 -3.68 -5.92 8.59
C ALA A 84 -3.34 -7.15 9.44
N VAL A 85 -4.26 -8.10 9.60
CA VAL A 85 -4.02 -9.36 10.31
C VAL A 85 -2.94 -10.18 9.62
N VAL A 86 -3.01 -10.32 8.29
CA VAL A 86 -1.98 -11.01 7.49
C VAL A 86 -0.64 -10.34 7.67
N PHE A 87 -0.58 -9.00 7.62
CA PHE A 87 0.66 -8.26 7.85
C PHE A 87 1.25 -8.52 9.23
N ILE A 88 0.42 -8.54 10.29
CA ILE A 88 0.88 -8.84 11.65
C ILE A 88 1.43 -10.26 11.72
N ILE A 89 0.72 -11.25 11.18
CA ILE A 89 1.14 -12.66 11.17
C ILE A 89 2.49 -12.80 10.46
N VAL A 90 2.61 -12.25 9.24
CA VAL A 90 3.86 -12.29 8.47
C VAL A 90 4.99 -11.61 9.24
N THR A 91 4.73 -10.45 9.84
CA THR A 91 5.72 -9.73 10.65
C THR A 91 6.19 -10.54 11.86
N VAL A 92 5.30 -11.26 12.53
CA VAL A 92 5.64 -12.15 13.65
C VAL A 92 6.46 -13.35 13.18
N ILE A 93 6.11 -13.96 12.05
CA ILE A 93 6.86 -15.08 11.47
C ILE A 93 8.28 -14.65 11.08
N LEU A 94 8.41 -13.50 10.41
CA LEU A 94 9.70 -12.93 10.01
C LEU A 94 10.56 -12.47 11.20
N ARG A 95 9.99 -12.30 12.39
CA ARG A 95 10.75 -12.03 13.62
C ARG A 95 11.30 -13.29 14.28
N LYS A 96 10.68 -14.45 14.04
CA LYS A 96 11.11 -15.74 14.63
C LYS A 96 12.22 -16.44 13.82
N LYS A 97 12.46 -16.00 12.59
CA LYS A 97 13.57 -16.45 11.73
C LYS A 97 14.73 -15.46 11.83
#